data_AF-A0A534M275-F1
#
_entry.id   AF-A0A534M275-F1
#
_cell.length_a   1.000
_cell.length_b   1.000
_cell.length_c   1.000
_cell.angle_alpha   90.00
_cell.angle_beta   90.00
_cell.angle_gamma   90.00
#
_symmetry.space_group_name_H-M   'P 1'
#
loop_
_entity.id
_entity.type
_entity.pdbx_description
1 polymer ?
#
loop_
_entity_poly.entity_id
_entity_poly.type
_entity_poly.pdbx_seq_one_letter_code
_entity_poly.pdbx_strand_id
1 'polypeptide(L)'
;MDPIALTPPPRPAVSQALTVSQLARLIRETVRANPVLGRILVRGEVSNLQAAPAGHRFFTLKDSGAQIDCILFREDAELLGFELEDGMDMVVSGDVDLFPRKGNVELVVRAATPAG
;
A
#
# COMPACT_ATOMS: atom_id res chain seq x y z
N MET A 1 -16.84 -41.21 15.43
CA MET A 1 -15.71 -40.25 15.44
C MET A 1 -16.15 -39.09 14.57
N ASP A 2 -16.83 -38.14 15.19
CA ASP A 2 -17.44 -36.99 14.52
C ASP A 2 -16.35 -36.01 14.02
N PRO A 3 -16.45 -35.52 12.77
CA PRO A 3 -15.54 -34.52 12.26
C PRO A 3 -15.81 -33.19 12.98
N ILE A 4 -14.74 -32.56 13.48
CA ILE A 4 -14.76 -31.23 14.07
C ILE A 4 -15.28 -30.25 13.01
N ALA A 5 -16.55 -29.86 13.14
CA ALA A 5 -17.12 -28.76 12.40
C ALA A 5 -16.43 -27.48 12.87
N LEU A 6 -15.48 -26.99 12.09
CA LEU A 6 -14.97 -25.62 12.17
C LEU A 6 -16.11 -24.68 11.76
N THR A 7 -16.97 -24.35 12.72
CA THR A 7 -17.98 -23.32 12.55
C THR A 7 -17.24 -22.01 12.24
N PRO A 8 -17.44 -21.38 11.07
CA PRO A 8 -16.85 -20.06 10.81
C PRO A 8 -17.36 -19.07 11.87
N PRO A 9 -16.55 -18.08 12.28
CA PRO A 9 -16.99 -17.09 13.25
C PRO A 9 -18.29 -16.43 12.77
N PRO A 10 -19.19 -16.05 13.68
CA PRO A 10 -20.46 -15.44 13.32
C PRO A 10 -20.20 -14.25 12.40
N ARG A 11 -20.74 -14.32 11.17
CA ARG A 11 -20.81 -13.15 10.29
C ARG A 11 -21.50 -12.05 11.09
N PRO A 12 -20.99 -10.81 11.12
CA PRO A 12 -21.71 -9.74 11.78
C PRO A 12 -23.13 -9.74 11.22
N ALA A 13 -24.11 -9.93 12.11
CA ALA A 13 -25.51 -9.66 11.81
C ALA A 13 -25.52 -8.27 11.15
N VAL A 14 -26.32 -8.05 10.10
CA VAL A 14 -26.30 -6.81 9.33
C VAL A 14 -26.74 -5.65 10.25
N SER A 15 -25.78 -5.12 11.01
CA SER A 15 -25.98 -4.29 12.20
C SER A 15 -25.71 -2.86 11.78
N GLN A 16 -26.76 -2.14 11.36
CA GLN A 16 -26.72 -0.77 10.83
C GLN A 16 -25.80 -0.57 9.61
N ALA A 17 -26.31 0.16 8.61
CA ALA A 17 -25.49 0.57 7.48
C ALA A 17 -24.33 1.45 7.98
N LEU A 18 -23.09 1.06 7.68
CA LEU A 18 -21.92 1.90 7.93
C LEU A 18 -21.92 3.08 6.95
N THR A 19 -21.57 4.26 7.45
CA THR A 19 -21.20 5.39 6.57
C THR A 19 -19.93 5.04 5.79
N VAL A 20 -19.75 5.67 4.63
CA VAL A 20 -18.53 5.48 3.79
C VAL A 20 -17.25 5.75 4.59
N SER A 21 -17.26 6.78 5.44
CA SER A 21 -16.10 7.10 6.29
C SER A 21 -15.82 6.05 7.36
N GLN A 22 -16.86 5.42 7.94
CA GLN A 22 -16.68 4.30 8.88
C GLN A 22 -16.10 3.07 8.16
N LEU A 23 -16.62 2.74 6.97
CA LEU A 23 -16.09 1.64 6.18
C LEU A 23 -14.63 1.87 5.77
N ALA A 24 -14.28 3.05 5.28
CA ALA A 24 -12.91 3.38 4.90
C ALA A 24 -11.93 3.28 6.10
N ARG A 25 -12.35 3.76 7.28
CA ARG A 25 -11.55 3.60 8.51
C ARG A 25 -11.36 2.13 8.87
N LEU A 26 -12.42 1.32 8.83
CA LEU A 26 -12.36 -0.10 9.14
C LEU A 26 -11.42 -0.86 8.18
N ILE A 27 -11.50 -0.58 6.86
CA ILE A 27 -10.59 -1.17 5.87
C ILE A 27 -9.15 -0.78 6.18
N ARG A 28 -8.89 0.51 6.41
CA ARG A 28 -7.57 1.01 6.75
C ARG A 28 -6.99 0.34 8.00
N GLU A 29 -7.78 0.23 9.06
CA GLU A 29 -7.39 -0.43 10.30
C GLU A 29 -7.07 -1.91 10.07
N THR A 30 -7.89 -2.60 9.27
CA THR A 30 -7.69 -4.01 8.92
C THR A 30 -6.39 -4.21 8.12
N VAL A 31 -6.14 -3.35 7.13
CA VAL A 31 -4.91 -3.36 6.33
C VAL A 31 -3.69 -3.13 7.21
N ARG A 32 -3.73 -2.10 8.07
CA ARG A 32 -2.63 -1.75 8.98
C ARG A 32 -2.37 -2.79 10.07
N ALA A 33 -3.41 -3.48 10.53
CA ALA A 33 -3.29 -4.53 11.53
C ALA A 33 -2.74 -5.84 10.95
N ASN A 34 -2.74 -6.01 9.62
CA ASN A 34 -2.24 -7.22 8.98
C ASN A 34 -0.71 -7.22 8.94
N PRO A 35 -0.03 -8.13 9.66
CA PRO A 35 1.43 -8.17 9.70
C PRO A 35 2.07 -8.45 8.35
N VAL A 36 1.35 -9.12 7.43
CA VAL A 36 1.83 -9.44 6.09
C VAL A 36 1.89 -8.21 5.20
N LEU A 37 1.21 -7.12 5.54
CA LEU A 37 1.17 -5.88 4.74
C LEU A 37 2.08 -4.77 5.28
N GLY A 38 2.83 -5.06 6.35
CA GLY A 38 3.86 -4.17 6.88
C GLY A 38 5.26 -4.58 6.42
N ARG A 39 6.10 -3.60 6.07
CA ARG A 39 7.48 -3.79 5.56
C ARG A 39 7.59 -4.85 4.45
N ILE A 40 6.64 -4.85 3.52
CA ILE A 40 6.66 -5.77 2.37
C ILE A 40 7.64 -5.31 1.32
N LEU A 41 8.07 -6.26 0.47
CA LEU A 41 8.81 -5.98 -0.75
C LEU A 41 7.89 -6.12 -1.96
N VAL A 42 7.89 -5.14 -2.84
CA VAL A 42 7.11 -5.13 -4.08
C VAL A 42 8.02 -4.76 -5.23
N ARG A 43 7.96 -5.49 -6.34
CA ARG A 43 8.70 -5.18 -7.58
C ARG A 43 7.76 -4.65 -8.64
N GLY A 44 8.20 -3.67 -9.41
CA GLY A 44 7.52 -3.23 -10.62
C GLY A 44 8.23 -2.07 -11.29
N GLU A 45 7.65 -1.61 -12.38
CA GLU A 45 8.13 -0.45 -13.11
C GLU A 45 7.55 0.83 -12.49
N VAL A 46 8.40 1.83 -12.26
CA VAL A 46 7.98 3.17 -11.84
C VAL A 46 7.32 3.88 -13.00
N SER A 47 6.21 4.55 -12.73
CA SER A 47 5.50 5.38 -13.70
C SER A 47 4.83 6.56 -13.02
N ASN A 48 4.50 7.60 -13.80
CA ASN A 48 3.80 8.80 -13.32
C ASN A 48 4.50 9.45 -12.12
N LEU A 49 5.83 9.49 -12.11
CA LEU A 49 6.59 10.10 -11.04
C LEU A 49 6.30 11.61 -10.97
N GLN A 50 5.88 12.05 -9.79
CA GLN A 50 5.57 13.44 -9.46
C GLN A 50 6.33 13.85 -8.21
N ALA A 51 7.17 14.88 -8.36
CA ALA A 51 7.85 15.51 -7.24
C ALA A 51 6.97 16.62 -6.64
N ALA A 52 6.66 16.49 -5.35
CA ALA A 52 5.98 17.53 -4.61
C ALA A 52 6.96 18.64 -4.21
N PRO A 53 6.51 19.91 -4.10
CA PRO A 53 7.35 21.02 -3.64
C PRO A 53 7.95 20.80 -2.23
N ALA A 54 7.28 20.01 -1.40
CA ALA A 54 7.75 19.63 -0.06
C ALA A 54 8.85 18.55 -0.06
N GLY A 55 9.26 18.04 -1.23
CA GLY A 55 10.29 17.02 -1.38
C GLY A 55 9.78 15.58 -1.38
N HIS A 56 8.48 15.35 -1.16
CA HIS A 56 7.88 14.01 -1.32
C HIS A 56 7.85 13.59 -2.80
N ARG A 57 7.89 12.30 -3.05
CA ARG A 57 7.70 11.71 -4.38
C ARG A 57 6.43 10.87 -4.36
N PHE A 58 5.57 11.10 -5.35
CA PHE A 58 4.40 10.30 -5.63
C PHE A 58 4.64 9.59 -6.95
N PHE A 59 4.42 8.30 -7.02
CA PHE A 59 4.57 7.54 -8.26
C PHE A 59 3.65 6.33 -8.24
N THR A 60 3.49 5.67 -9.37
CA THR A 60 2.76 4.42 -9.48
C THR A 60 3.76 3.31 -9.79
N LEU A 61 3.69 2.22 -9.02
CA LEU A 61 4.41 0.99 -9.33
C LEU A 61 3.47 0.05 -10.09
N LYS A 62 3.88 -0.40 -11.26
CA LYS A 62 3.04 -1.24 -12.14
C LYS A 62 3.74 -2.52 -12.60
N ASP A 63 2.94 -3.53 -12.91
CA ASP A 63 3.33 -4.73 -13.64
C ASP A 63 2.37 -4.96 -14.82
N SER A 64 2.34 -6.17 -15.39
CA SER A 64 1.49 -6.50 -16.54
C SER A 64 0.00 -6.62 -16.22
N GLY A 65 -0.39 -6.75 -14.95
CA GLY A 65 -1.77 -7.00 -14.53
C GLY A 65 -2.32 -6.02 -13.51
N ALA A 66 -1.47 -5.25 -12.82
CA ALA A 66 -1.86 -4.39 -11.73
C ALA A 66 -0.95 -3.15 -11.60
N GLN A 67 -1.46 -2.17 -10.85
CA GLN A 67 -0.71 -0.99 -10.46
C GLN A 67 -1.11 -0.56 -9.04
N ILE A 68 -0.20 0.09 -8.33
CA ILE A 68 -0.43 0.64 -6.99
C ILE A 68 0.19 2.03 -6.86
N ASP A 69 -0.53 2.95 -6.23
CA ASP A 69 -0.02 4.28 -5.91
C ASP A 69 1.01 4.17 -4.77
N CYS A 70 2.15 4.82 -4.94
CA CYS A 70 3.25 4.83 -3.99
C CYS A 70 3.51 6.25 -3.50
N ILE A 71 3.78 6.37 -2.20
CA ILE A 71 4.22 7.61 -1.56
C ILE A 71 5.59 7.36 -0.97
N LEU A 72 6.56 8.17 -1.36
CA LEU A 72 7.89 8.21 -0.76
C LEU A 72 8.09 9.57 -0.10
N PHE A 73 8.21 9.58 1.23
CA PHE A 73 8.41 10.81 1.97
C PHE A 73 9.81 11.38 1.76
N ARG A 74 9.99 12.67 2.07
CA ARG A 74 11.24 13.38 1.79
C ARG A 74 12.42 12.72 2.51
N GLU A 75 12.21 12.36 3.79
CA GLU A 75 13.21 11.69 4.63
C GLU A 75 13.68 10.37 4.04
N ASP A 76 12.75 9.54 3.55
CA ASP A 76 13.06 8.25 2.94
C ASP A 76 13.67 8.43 1.52
N ALA A 77 13.24 9.45 0.78
CA ALA A 77 13.79 9.79 -0.54
C ALA A 77 15.26 10.23 -0.47
N GLU A 78 15.62 11.05 0.52
CA GLU A 78 16.99 11.51 0.75
C GLU A 78 17.96 10.36 1.07
N LEU A 79 17.44 9.22 1.55
CA LEU A 79 18.22 8.03 1.90
C LEU A 79 18.44 7.07 0.72
N LEU A 80 17.76 7.25 -0.42
CA LEU A 80 17.89 6.35 -1.56
C LEU A 80 19.29 6.37 -2.17
N GLY A 81 19.96 7.53 -2.17
CA GLY A 81 21.29 7.69 -2.78
C GLY A 81 21.30 7.65 -4.32
N PHE A 82 20.12 7.64 -4.94
CA PHE A 82 19.90 7.77 -6.39
C PHE A 82 18.62 8.56 -6.66
N GLU A 83 18.51 9.12 -7.86
CA GLU A 83 17.27 9.76 -8.31
C GLU A 83 16.33 8.72 -8.90
N LEU A 84 15.06 8.77 -8.50
CA LEU A 84 14.01 7.92 -9.05
C LEU A 84 13.57 8.49 -10.40
N GLU A 85 13.38 7.63 -11.39
CA GLU A 85 12.95 8.00 -12.75
C GLU A 85 11.81 7.10 -13.24
N ASP A 86 10.98 7.63 -14.13
CA ASP A 86 9.95 6.84 -14.81
C ASP A 86 10.60 5.78 -15.72
N GLY A 87 10.03 4.58 -15.72
CA GLY A 87 10.54 3.43 -16.48
C GLY A 87 11.56 2.58 -15.74
N MET A 88 11.99 2.96 -14.53
CA MET A 88 12.89 2.13 -13.72
C MET A 88 12.15 0.90 -13.17
N ASP A 89 12.73 -0.29 -13.36
CA ASP A 89 12.31 -1.48 -12.63
C ASP A 89 12.93 -1.45 -11.23
N MET A 90 12.06 -1.43 -10.23
CA MET A 90 12.41 -1.15 -8.84
C MET A 90 11.85 -2.23 -7.93
N VAL A 91 12.62 -2.57 -6.90
CA VAL A 91 12.12 -3.26 -5.71
C VAL A 91 11.98 -2.24 -4.60
N VAL A 92 10.76 -2.04 -4.11
CA VAL A 92 10.44 -1.10 -3.03
C VAL A 92 10.08 -1.86 -1.76
N SER A 93 10.48 -1.34 -0.61
CA SER A 93 10.04 -1.79 0.70
C SER A 93 9.11 -0.78 1.34
N GLY A 94 8.03 -1.22 1.98
CA GLY A 94 7.06 -0.28 2.52
C GLY A 94 5.88 -0.91 3.26
N ASP A 95 4.98 -0.04 3.71
CA ASP A 95 3.75 -0.41 4.42
C ASP A 95 2.54 -0.08 3.55
N VAL A 96 1.60 -1.02 3.42
CA VAL A 96 0.34 -0.75 2.71
C VAL A 96 -0.58 0.08 3.61
N ASP A 97 -1.15 1.15 3.06
CA ASP A 97 -2.18 1.96 3.70
C ASP A 97 -3.37 2.17 2.76
N LEU A 98 -4.46 2.72 3.31
CA LEU A 98 -5.60 3.19 2.56
C LEU A 98 -5.74 4.69 2.76
N PHE A 99 -5.75 5.47 1.69
CA PHE A 99 -6.02 6.91 1.76
C PHE A 99 -7.52 7.15 1.95
N PRO A 100 -8.01 7.53 3.15
CA PRO A 100 -9.44 7.45 3.46
C PRO A 100 -10.30 8.42 2.64
N ARG A 101 -9.72 9.50 2.12
CA ARG A 101 -10.45 10.51 1.34
C ARG A 101 -10.80 10.03 -0.06
N LYS A 102 -9.92 9.25 -0.69
CA LYS A 102 -10.15 8.71 -2.04
C LYS A 102 -10.57 7.24 -2.02
N GLY A 103 -10.30 6.51 -0.93
CA GLY A 103 -10.51 5.07 -0.85
C GLY A 103 -9.47 4.27 -1.65
N ASN A 104 -8.38 4.90 -2.09
CA ASN A 104 -7.30 4.23 -2.80
C ASN A 104 -6.39 3.51 -1.82
N VAL A 105 -5.95 2.32 -2.19
CA VAL A 105 -4.85 1.62 -1.52
C VAL A 105 -3.54 2.20 -2.03
N GLU A 106 -2.63 2.50 -1.11
CA GLU A 106 -1.33 3.09 -1.40
C GLU A 106 -0.22 2.36 -0.64
N LEU A 107 0.98 2.35 -1.23
CA LEU A 107 2.18 1.83 -0.59
C LEU A 107 3.03 3.00 -0.08
N VAL A 108 3.20 3.08 1.23
CA VAL A 108 4.13 4.03 1.85
C VAL A 108 5.53 3.42 1.78
N VAL A 109 6.32 3.91 0.84
CA VAL A 109 7.66 3.41 0.55
C VAL A 109 8.65 3.95 1.58
N ARG A 110 9.47 3.05 2.12
CA ARG A 110 10.51 3.29 3.12
C ARG A 110 11.92 3.12 2.56
N ALA A 111 12.10 2.23 1.60
CA ALA A 111 13.33 2.11 0.85
C ALA A 111 13.04 1.61 -0.56
N ALA A 112 13.94 1.87 -1.49
CA ALA A 112 13.83 1.37 -2.86
C ALA A 112 15.23 1.03 -3.38
N THR A 113 15.32 0.00 -4.22
CA THR A 113 16.55 -0.42 -4.88
C THR A 113 16.26 -0.81 -6.32
N PRO A 114 17.06 -0.38 -7.31
CA PRO A 114 16.89 -0.81 -8.69
C PRO A 114 16.96 -2.34 -8.81
N ALA A 115 16.10 -2.91 -9.65
CA ALA A 115 16.01 -4.36 -9.82
C ALA A 115 17.13 -4.95 -10.70
N GLY A 116 17.98 -4.11 -11.29
CA GLY A 116 19.13 -4.50 -12.12
C GLY A 116 19.43 -3.48 -13.20
#